data_AF-A0AAU7UI90-F1
#
_entry.id   AF-A0AAU7UI90-F1
#
_cell.length_a   1.000
_cell.length_b   1.000
_cell.length_c   1.000
_cell.angle_alpha   90.00
_cell.angle_beta   90.00
_cell.angle_gamma   90.00
#
_symmetry.space_group_name_H-M   'P 1'
#
loop_
_entity.id
_entity.type
_entity.pdbx_description
1 polymer ?
#
loop_
_entity_poly.entity_id
_entity_poly.type
_entity_poly.pdbx_seq_one_letter_code
_entity_poly.pdbx_strand_id
1 'polypeptide(L)'
;MPEHIEGQFAFDFDEMAREEARARLDEWGGAPLGFTRDYFPPAQLDEAFEHWKFLNGSMGSWKRSHMWHREGWNGTGTEFGGHRGEIFEAELGPEDGHEGPGGMLEQMICEPCEWHVIGDENSVIEQWHDHAVPGWRDLPVLPATIRVRDGGSSLSKLAMKWITERYPQHMQVPGAPIITERGPYGTRHVHHYSPWGGYDLSHTALERPAAPQVPSRAPRRELPPFVPASQPGQSSPAGRALSQ
;
A
#
# COMPACT_ATOMS: atom_id res chain seq x y z
N MET A 1 -35.30 1.85 -49.64
CA MET A 1 -35.34 2.75 -48.47
C MET A 1 -36.17 2.05 -47.41
N PRO A 2 -35.73 2.03 -46.15
CA PRO A 2 -34.75 1.11 -45.55
C PRO A 2 -35.45 0.13 -44.60
N GLU A 3 -35.08 -1.15 -44.61
CA GLU A 3 -35.45 -2.04 -43.51
C GLU A 3 -34.45 -1.86 -42.38
N HIS A 4 -34.97 -1.39 -41.26
CA HIS A 4 -34.31 -1.30 -39.96
C HIS A 4 -33.65 -2.63 -39.63
N ILE A 5 -32.34 -2.59 -39.41
CA ILE A 5 -31.62 -3.66 -38.74
C ILE A 5 -32.14 -3.67 -37.29
N GLU A 6 -32.87 -4.71 -36.95
CA GLU A 6 -33.32 -5.06 -35.60
C GLU A 6 -32.13 -4.97 -34.64
N GLY A 7 -32.29 -4.16 -33.58
CA GLY A 7 -31.32 -4.00 -32.52
C GLY A 7 -31.03 -5.35 -31.87
N GLN A 8 -29.79 -5.81 -32.02
CA GLN A 8 -29.27 -7.01 -31.41
C GLN A 8 -29.29 -6.82 -29.88
N PHE A 9 -30.13 -7.58 -29.16
CA PHE A 9 -30.03 -7.75 -27.71
C PHE A 9 -28.73 -8.49 -27.40
N ALA A 10 -27.62 -7.76 -27.31
CA ALA A 10 -26.40 -8.29 -26.75
C ALA A 10 -26.60 -8.42 -25.23
N PHE A 11 -26.73 -9.66 -24.74
CA PHE A 11 -26.68 -9.93 -23.32
C PHE A 11 -25.26 -9.64 -22.82
N ASP A 12 -25.13 -8.64 -21.95
CA ASP A 12 -23.88 -8.35 -21.26
C ASP A 12 -23.72 -9.37 -20.10
N PHE A 13 -23.12 -10.51 -20.43
CA PHE A 13 -22.84 -11.56 -19.46
C PHE A 13 -21.94 -11.09 -18.32
N ASP A 14 -21.10 -10.07 -18.56
CA ASP A 14 -20.23 -9.52 -17.53
C ASP A 14 -21.04 -8.70 -16.52
N GLU A 15 -21.99 -7.88 -16.98
CA GLU A 15 -22.85 -7.12 -16.06
C GLU A 15 -23.77 -8.06 -15.25
N MET A 16 -24.32 -9.09 -15.88
CA MET A 16 -25.13 -10.09 -15.16
C MET A 16 -24.32 -10.81 -14.07
N ALA A 17 -23.06 -11.17 -14.35
CA ALA A 17 -22.18 -11.78 -13.35
C ALA A 17 -21.85 -10.80 -12.20
N ARG A 18 -21.71 -9.49 -12.50
CA ARG A 18 -21.54 -8.45 -11.45
C ARG A 18 -22.79 -8.31 -10.60
N GLU A 19 -23.97 -8.29 -11.21
CA GLU A 19 -25.25 -8.20 -10.48
C GLU A 19 -25.46 -9.39 -9.53
N GLU A 20 -25.18 -10.61 -9.99
CA GLU A 20 -25.24 -11.81 -9.14
C GLU A 20 -24.24 -11.71 -7.97
N ALA A 21 -23.01 -11.28 -8.23
CA ALA A 21 -22.00 -11.13 -7.19
C ALA A 21 -22.35 -10.02 -6.18
N ARG A 22 -22.93 -8.90 -6.63
CA ARG A 22 -23.46 -7.84 -5.75
C ARG A 22 -24.62 -8.37 -4.90
N ALA A 23 -25.46 -9.26 -5.44
CA ALA A 23 -26.58 -9.85 -4.71
C ALA A 23 -26.15 -10.83 -3.62
N ARG A 24 -24.94 -11.41 -3.73
CA ARG A 24 -24.35 -12.37 -2.80
C ARG A 24 -23.18 -11.78 -2.00
N LEU A 25 -23.14 -10.46 -1.86
CA LEU A 25 -22.05 -9.76 -1.17
C LEU A 25 -21.96 -10.14 0.32
N ASP A 26 -23.07 -10.57 0.92
CA ASP A 26 -23.13 -11.07 2.29
C ASP A 26 -22.39 -12.41 2.47
N GLU A 27 -22.13 -13.14 1.39
CA GLU A 27 -21.34 -14.38 1.39
C GLU A 27 -19.83 -14.13 1.26
N TRP A 28 -19.40 -12.88 1.08
CA TRP A 28 -17.98 -12.53 0.95
C TRP A 28 -17.22 -12.83 2.25
N GLY A 29 -16.25 -13.76 2.16
CA GLY A 29 -15.43 -14.21 3.30
C GLY A 29 -14.00 -13.68 3.33
N GLY A 30 -13.63 -12.79 2.40
CA GLY A 30 -12.27 -12.22 2.31
C GLY A 30 -12.06 -10.98 3.18
N ALA A 31 -10.99 -10.23 2.92
CA ALA A 31 -10.74 -8.94 3.59
C ALA A 31 -11.85 -7.92 3.27
N PRO A 32 -12.07 -6.89 4.12
CA PRO A 32 -13.09 -5.87 3.87
C PRO A 32 -13.02 -5.26 2.47
N LEU A 33 -14.19 -5.08 1.85
CA LEU A 33 -14.33 -4.31 0.61
C LEU A 33 -14.41 -2.80 0.89
N GLY A 34 -13.47 -2.32 1.71
CA GLY A 34 -13.32 -0.95 2.17
C GLY A 34 -12.08 -0.80 3.05
N PHE A 35 -11.85 0.40 3.58
CA PHE A 35 -10.73 0.65 4.48
C PHE A 35 -10.82 -0.21 5.75
N THR A 36 -9.67 -0.75 6.19
CA THR A 36 -9.56 -1.48 7.45
C THR A 36 -8.25 -1.16 8.15
N ARG A 37 -8.25 -1.22 9.48
CA ARG A 37 -7.04 -1.11 10.30
C ARG A 37 -6.57 -2.45 10.85
N ASP A 38 -7.35 -3.50 10.66
CA ASP A 38 -7.02 -4.83 11.13
C ASP A 38 -6.02 -5.49 10.18
N TYR A 39 -5.24 -6.44 10.70
CA TYR A 39 -4.28 -7.19 9.89
C TYR A 39 -5.01 -8.16 8.95
N PHE A 40 -4.63 -8.13 7.68
CA PHE A 40 -4.96 -9.13 6.68
C PHE A 40 -3.70 -9.57 5.94
N PRO A 41 -3.56 -10.86 5.59
CA PRO A 41 -2.47 -11.30 4.71
C PRO A 41 -2.51 -10.52 3.39
N PRO A 42 -1.34 -10.19 2.80
CA PRO A 42 -1.27 -9.44 1.53
C PRO A 42 -2.16 -10.02 0.43
N ALA A 43 -2.19 -11.36 0.29
CA ALA A 43 -3.03 -12.03 -0.70
C ALA A 43 -4.53 -11.78 -0.51
N GLN A 44 -5.02 -11.64 0.73
CA GLN A 44 -6.43 -11.35 0.99
C GLN A 44 -6.79 -9.89 0.67
N LEU A 45 -5.85 -8.96 0.83
CA LEU A 45 -6.03 -7.56 0.41
C LEU A 45 -6.05 -7.45 -1.12
N ASP A 46 -5.14 -8.16 -1.79
CA ASP A 46 -5.11 -8.25 -3.25
C ASP A 46 -6.42 -8.84 -3.79
N GLU A 47 -6.90 -9.94 -3.22
CA GLU A 47 -8.17 -10.58 -3.60
C GLU A 47 -9.37 -9.66 -3.37
N ALA A 48 -9.43 -8.97 -2.22
CA ALA A 48 -10.49 -8.02 -1.93
C ALA A 48 -10.51 -6.85 -2.92
N PHE A 49 -9.34 -6.32 -3.28
CA PHE A 49 -9.25 -5.23 -4.25
C PHE A 49 -9.63 -5.66 -5.67
N GLU A 50 -9.22 -6.87 -6.10
CA GLU A 50 -9.69 -7.45 -7.37
C GLU A 50 -11.20 -7.68 -7.36
N HIS A 51 -11.76 -8.18 -6.26
CA HIS A 51 -13.20 -8.38 -6.12
C HIS A 51 -13.95 -7.05 -6.19
N TRP A 52 -13.46 -6.01 -5.52
CA TRP A 52 -14.05 -4.67 -5.63
C TRP A 52 -14.04 -4.16 -7.07
N LYS A 53 -12.93 -4.33 -7.80
CA LYS A 53 -12.84 -3.93 -9.22
C LYS A 53 -13.78 -4.72 -10.11
N PHE A 54 -13.95 -6.02 -9.84
CA PHE A 54 -14.93 -6.84 -10.54
C PHE A 54 -16.34 -6.27 -10.36
N LEU A 55 -16.72 -5.93 -9.14
CA LEU A 55 -18.04 -5.38 -8.83
C LEU A 55 -18.28 -3.95 -9.33
N ASN A 56 -17.26 -3.08 -9.33
CA ASN A 56 -17.43 -1.62 -9.47
C ASN A 56 -16.71 -0.99 -10.68
N GLY A 57 -15.96 -1.81 -11.42
CA GLY A 57 -15.06 -1.36 -12.49
C GLY A 57 -13.69 -0.92 -11.98
N SER A 58 -12.69 -0.89 -12.89
CA SER A 58 -11.31 -0.56 -12.55
C SER A 58 -11.00 0.93 -12.53
N MET A 59 -11.76 1.75 -13.28
CA MET A 59 -11.49 3.17 -13.44
C MET A 59 -11.69 3.93 -12.11
N GLY A 60 -10.62 4.58 -11.64
CA GLY A 60 -10.60 5.31 -10.37
C GLY A 60 -10.71 4.41 -9.13
N SER A 61 -10.47 3.11 -9.26
CA SER A 61 -10.68 2.12 -8.20
C SER A 61 -9.93 2.42 -6.90
N TRP A 62 -8.69 2.90 -6.97
CA TRP A 62 -7.89 3.29 -5.80
C TRP A 62 -8.62 4.31 -4.91
N LYS A 63 -9.09 5.40 -5.52
CA LYS A 63 -9.80 6.48 -4.82
C LYS A 63 -11.22 6.09 -4.42
N ARG A 64 -11.97 5.44 -5.32
CA ARG A 64 -13.40 5.10 -5.10
C ARG A 64 -13.62 3.97 -4.10
N SER A 65 -12.63 3.07 -3.95
CA SER A 65 -12.74 1.94 -3.03
C SER A 65 -12.33 2.30 -1.60
N HIS A 66 -11.42 3.27 -1.45
CA HIS A 66 -10.71 3.55 -0.18
C HIS A 66 -10.02 2.31 0.41
N MET A 67 -9.81 1.27 -0.40
CA MET A 67 -9.23 0.00 0.03
C MET A 67 -7.73 0.05 -0.02
N TRP A 68 -7.10 -0.81 0.77
CA TRP A 68 -5.70 -1.12 0.59
C TRP A 68 -5.46 -1.74 -0.78
N HIS A 69 -4.52 -1.19 -1.54
CA HIS A 69 -4.06 -1.75 -2.80
C HIS A 69 -2.55 -1.58 -2.93
N ARG A 70 -1.94 -2.37 -3.83
CA ARG A 70 -0.53 -2.18 -4.17
C ARG A 70 -0.36 -1.02 -5.12
N GLU A 71 0.74 -0.30 -4.98
CA GLU A 71 1.25 0.55 -6.05
C GLU A 71 2.14 -0.22 -7.00
N GLY A 72 2.01 0.06 -8.31
CA GLY A 72 2.71 -0.67 -9.37
C GLY A 72 4.24 -0.57 -9.31
N TRP A 73 4.81 0.41 -8.61
CA TRP A 73 6.26 0.57 -8.47
C TRP A 73 6.85 -0.20 -7.26
N ASN A 74 6.02 -0.68 -6.33
CA ASN A 74 6.46 -1.40 -5.14
C ASN A 74 6.83 -2.87 -5.40
N GLY A 75 6.53 -3.40 -6.59
CA GLY A 75 6.98 -4.74 -7.02
C GLY A 75 6.52 -5.87 -6.09
N THR A 76 7.39 -6.87 -5.92
CA THR A 76 7.15 -8.08 -5.11
C THR A 76 7.44 -7.91 -3.61
N GLY A 77 7.64 -6.68 -3.13
CA GLY A 77 8.10 -6.39 -1.77
C GLY A 77 9.62 -6.57 -1.58
N THR A 78 10.10 -6.26 -0.38
CA THR A 78 11.52 -6.42 0.02
C THR A 78 11.67 -7.60 0.96
N GLU A 79 12.68 -8.44 0.74
CA GLU A 79 13.02 -9.54 1.64
C GLU A 79 14.30 -9.23 2.42
N PHE A 80 14.35 -9.59 3.70
CA PHE A 80 15.58 -9.60 4.48
C PHE A 80 15.54 -10.75 5.49
N GLY A 81 16.41 -11.75 5.31
CA GLY A 81 16.39 -12.96 6.14
C GLY A 81 15.05 -13.69 6.03
N GLY A 82 14.37 -13.88 7.16
CA GLY A 82 13.03 -14.51 7.23
C GLY A 82 11.86 -13.53 7.11
N HIS A 83 12.12 -12.25 6.84
CA HIS A 83 11.11 -11.21 6.75
C HIS A 83 10.85 -10.81 5.31
N ARG A 84 9.60 -10.47 5.00
CA ARG A 84 9.17 -9.93 3.71
C ARG A 84 8.26 -8.73 3.94
N GLY A 85 8.69 -7.55 3.53
CA GLY A 85 7.97 -6.30 3.64
C GLY A 85 7.20 -5.95 2.37
N GLU A 86 5.90 -5.77 2.48
CA GLU A 86 5.03 -5.39 1.36
C GLU A 86 4.24 -4.13 1.72
N ILE A 87 4.29 -3.13 0.84
CA ILE A 87 3.62 -1.84 1.04
C ILE A 87 2.27 -1.83 0.30
N PHE A 88 1.27 -1.30 0.98
CA PHE A 88 -0.06 -1.01 0.44
C PHE A 88 -0.42 0.45 0.73
N GLU A 89 -1.19 1.03 -0.16
CA GLU A 89 -1.71 2.38 -0.07
C GLU A 89 -3.24 2.34 0.04
N ALA A 90 -3.82 3.31 0.74
CA ALA A 90 -5.25 3.61 0.67
C ALA A 90 -5.44 5.13 0.54
N GLU A 91 -6.11 5.57 -0.52
CA GLU A 91 -6.53 6.96 -0.71
C GLU A 91 -7.86 7.20 0.04
N LEU A 92 -7.79 7.86 1.19
CA LEU A 92 -8.95 8.18 2.03
C LEU A 92 -9.46 9.61 1.83
N GLY A 93 -8.85 10.36 0.92
CA GLY A 93 -9.24 11.72 0.59
C GLY A 93 -10.61 11.81 -0.06
N PRO A 94 -11.25 12.99 0.02
CA PRO A 94 -12.55 13.23 -0.59
C PRO A 94 -12.48 13.15 -2.13
N GLU A 95 -13.65 12.94 -2.74
CA GLU A 95 -13.82 13.00 -4.21
C GLU A 95 -13.31 14.32 -4.80
N ASP A 96 -12.91 14.29 -6.08
CA ASP A 96 -12.36 15.47 -6.75
C ASP A 96 -13.34 16.65 -6.70
N GLY A 97 -12.88 17.80 -6.21
CA GLY A 97 -13.70 19.00 -6.05
C GLY A 97 -14.48 19.08 -4.73
N HIS A 98 -14.30 18.12 -3.82
CA HIS A 98 -14.90 18.14 -2.48
C HIS A 98 -13.85 18.33 -1.39
N GLU A 99 -14.17 19.12 -0.36
CA GLU A 99 -13.35 19.23 0.87
C GLU A 99 -13.81 18.20 1.91
N GLY A 100 -12.87 17.57 2.59
CA GLY A 100 -13.15 16.56 3.62
C GLY A 100 -11.88 16.05 4.30
N PRO A 101 -11.99 15.45 5.51
CA PRO A 101 -10.85 14.85 6.18
C PRO A 101 -10.41 13.57 5.47
N GLY A 102 -9.10 13.34 5.35
CA GLY A 102 -8.54 12.15 4.71
C GLY A 102 -7.25 12.45 3.96
N GLY A 103 -6.69 11.42 3.34
CA GLY A 103 -5.53 11.49 2.50
C GLY A 103 -4.95 10.11 2.26
N MET A 104 -3.83 10.07 1.57
CA MET A 104 -3.08 8.85 1.33
C MET A 104 -2.49 8.31 2.63
N LEU A 105 -2.87 7.09 2.98
CA LEU A 105 -2.22 6.31 4.02
C LEU A 105 -1.43 5.19 3.37
N GLU A 106 -0.33 4.83 4.01
CA GLU A 106 0.40 3.61 3.68
C GLU A 106 0.36 2.65 4.84
N GLN A 107 0.48 1.37 4.52
CA GLN A 107 0.83 0.34 5.46
C GLN A 107 1.96 -0.52 4.93
N MET A 108 2.78 -1.02 5.83
CA MET A 108 3.76 -2.04 5.52
C MET A 108 3.44 -3.31 6.30
N ILE A 109 3.43 -4.44 5.60
CA ILE A 109 3.05 -5.75 6.13
C ILE A 109 4.26 -6.68 6.07
N CYS A 110 4.48 -7.42 7.15
CA CYS A 110 5.37 -8.58 7.20
C CYS A 110 4.56 -9.84 7.48
N GLU A 111 4.15 -10.53 6.41
CA GLU A 111 3.29 -11.72 6.48
C GLU A 111 3.89 -12.84 7.35
N PRO A 112 5.19 -13.21 7.24
CA PRO A 112 5.78 -14.24 8.09
C PRO A 112 5.66 -13.96 9.60
N CYS A 113 5.48 -12.69 9.98
CA CYS A 113 5.40 -12.25 11.37
C CYS A 113 3.99 -11.86 11.81
N GLU A 114 2.99 -11.92 10.92
CA GLU A 114 1.66 -11.34 11.16
C GLU A 114 1.73 -9.88 11.65
N TRP A 115 2.76 -9.16 11.18
CA TRP A 115 3.07 -7.79 11.60
C TRP A 115 2.62 -6.80 10.53
N HIS A 116 2.05 -5.67 10.95
CA HIS A 116 1.84 -4.53 10.08
C HIS A 116 1.92 -3.22 10.85
N VAL A 117 2.10 -2.13 10.12
CA VAL A 117 1.99 -0.77 10.64
C VAL A 117 1.36 0.15 9.60
N ILE A 118 0.59 1.14 10.05
CA ILE A 118 -0.08 2.14 9.22
C ILE A 118 0.50 3.52 9.54
N GLY A 119 0.81 4.32 8.52
CA GLY A 119 1.40 5.64 8.65
C GLY A 119 1.64 6.33 7.31
N ASP A 120 2.59 7.26 7.26
CA ASP A 120 3.16 7.77 6.00
C ASP A 120 4.24 6.82 5.45
N GLU A 121 4.52 6.92 4.14
CA GLU A 121 5.48 6.08 3.41
C GLU A 121 6.80 5.87 4.17
N ASN A 122 7.45 6.96 4.54
CA ASN A 122 8.75 6.87 5.16
C ASN A 122 8.64 6.21 6.54
N SER A 123 7.61 6.56 7.33
CA SER A 123 7.41 5.99 8.66
C SER A 123 7.17 4.49 8.65
N VAL A 124 6.42 3.96 7.68
CA VAL A 124 6.11 2.51 7.62
C VAL A 124 7.33 1.71 7.15
N ILE A 125 8.10 2.27 6.21
CA ILE A 125 9.37 1.69 5.75
C ILE A 125 10.39 1.62 6.90
N GLU A 126 10.58 2.70 7.64
CA GLU A 126 11.51 2.71 8.79
C GLU A 126 11.11 1.70 9.86
N GLN A 127 9.83 1.63 10.19
CA GLN A 127 9.33 0.69 11.18
C GLN A 127 9.45 -0.77 10.70
N TRP A 128 9.33 -1.03 9.40
CA TRP A 128 9.64 -2.37 8.88
C TRP A 128 11.13 -2.70 9.03
N HIS A 129 12.04 -1.74 8.79
CA HIS A 129 13.46 -1.97 9.02
C HIS A 129 13.76 -2.19 10.52
N ASP A 130 13.04 -1.52 11.42
CA ASP A 130 13.14 -1.74 12.87
C ASP A 130 12.72 -3.15 13.28
N HIS A 131 11.71 -3.66 12.59
CA HIS A 131 11.17 -4.99 12.79
C HIS A 131 12.08 -6.08 12.19
N ALA A 132 12.55 -5.89 10.94
CA ALA A 132 13.15 -6.94 10.12
C ALA A 132 14.68 -6.88 10.00
N VAL A 133 15.30 -5.71 10.22
CA VAL A 133 16.72 -5.46 9.89
C VAL A 133 17.49 -4.95 11.12
N PRO A 134 17.77 -5.79 12.13
CA PRO A 134 18.46 -5.35 13.36
C PRO A 134 19.80 -4.66 13.06
N GLY A 135 20.01 -3.47 13.62
CA GLY A 135 21.25 -2.70 13.45
C GLY A 135 21.30 -1.83 12.19
N TRP A 136 20.22 -1.74 11.40
CA TRP A 136 20.20 -0.90 10.19
C TRP A 136 20.49 0.58 10.50
N ARG A 137 20.05 1.10 11.67
CA ARG A 137 20.31 2.49 12.08
C ARG A 137 21.77 2.80 12.38
N ASP A 138 22.58 1.77 12.66
CA ASP A 138 24.00 1.92 12.93
C ASP A 138 24.84 1.90 11.64
N LEU A 139 24.20 1.76 10.47
CA LEU A 139 24.87 1.75 9.19
C LEU A 139 25.53 3.10 8.89
N PRO A 140 26.76 3.09 8.34
CA PRO A 140 27.39 4.32 7.88
C PRO A 140 26.53 5.05 6.83
N VAL A 141 26.38 6.37 6.98
CA VAL A 141 25.69 7.21 6.01
C VAL A 141 26.62 7.50 4.83
N LEU A 142 26.22 7.10 3.62
CA LEU A 142 26.94 7.42 2.39
C LEU A 142 26.82 8.93 2.09
N PRO A 143 27.95 9.68 2.06
CA PRO A 143 27.92 11.12 1.83
C PRO A 143 27.38 11.51 0.45
N ALA A 144 26.68 12.63 0.38
CA ALA A 144 26.04 13.10 -0.84
C ALA A 144 27.05 13.39 -1.97
N THR A 145 28.27 13.79 -1.60
CA THR A 145 29.36 14.12 -2.53
C THR A 145 29.88 12.91 -3.32
N ILE A 146 29.73 11.70 -2.77
CA ILE A 146 30.15 10.45 -3.42
C ILE A 146 28.99 9.57 -3.83
N ARG A 147 27.74 9.91 -3.45
CA ARG A 147 26.49 9.29 -3.92
C ARG A 147 26.16 9.69 -5.37
N VAL A 148 27.12 9.53 -6.27
CA VAL A 148 26.92 9.68 -7.71
C VAL A 148 26.36 8.37 -8.24
N ARG A 149 25.32 8.45 -9.07
CA ARG A 149 24.76 7.31 -9.81
C ARG A 149 25.23 7.37 -11.27
N ASP A 150 25.60 6.22 -11.83
CA ASP A 150 26.14 6.13 -13.19
C ASP A 150 24.98 6.06 -14.21
N GLY A 151 24.37 7.21 -14.52
CA GLY A 151 23.40 7.36 -15.61
C GLY A 151 22.11 6.53 -15.48
N GLY A 152 21.84 5.94 -14.31
CA GLY A 152 20.69 5.07 -14.03
C GLY A 152 20.47 4.83 -12.53
N SER A 153 19.78 3.74 -12.18
CA SER A 153 19.49 3.35 -10.78
C SER A 153 20.67 2.70 -10.05
N SER A 154 21.85 2.58 -10.67
CA SER A 154 23.04 1.98 -10.06
C SER A 154 23.96 3.03 -9.42
N LEU A 155 24.57 2.69 -8.29
CA LEU A 155 25.59 3.49 -7.65
C LEU A 155 26.89 3.49 -8.46
N SER A 156 27.61 4.60 -8.45
CA SER A 156 28.94 4.70 -9.05
C SER A 156 29.95 3.75 -8.38
N LYS A 157 31.03 3.43 -9.10
CA LYS A 157 32.13 2.60 -8.56
C LYS A 157 32.73 3.16 -7.27
N LEU A 158 32.80 4.49 -7.14
CA LEU A 158 33.31 5.15 -5.93
C LEU A 158 32.39 4.93 -4.73
N ALA A 159 31.07 5.11 -4.92
CA ALA A 159 30.07 4.84 -3.89
C ALA A 159 30.12 3.36 -3.47
N MET A 160 30.16 2.45 -4.45
CA MET A 160 30.23 1.01 -4.18
C MET A 160 31.45 0.64 -3.35
N LYS A 161 32.64 1.13 -3.71
CA LYS A 161 33.86 0.91 -2.94
C LYS A 161 33.73 1.43 -1.51
N TRP A 162 33.19 2.65 -1.35
CA TRP A 162 33.01 3.25 -0.03
C TRP A 162 32.11 2.41 0.87
N ILE A 163 30.99 1.91 0.32
CA ILE A 163 30.02 1.07 1.04
C ILE A 163 30.67 -0.25 1.44
N THR A 164 31.27 -0.98 0.49
CA THR A 164 31.89 -2.30 0.76
C THR A 164 32.99 -2.23 1.83
N GLU A 165 33.75 -1.14 1.90
CA GLU A 165 34.80 -0.96 2.90
C GLU A 165 34.29 -0.64 4.31
N ARG A 166 33.09 -0.07 4.45
CA ARG A 166 32.59 0.49 5.72
C ARG A 166 31.39 -0.23 6.29
N TYR A 167 30.58 -0.86 5.44
CA TYR A 167 29.41 -1.59 5.90
C TYR A 167 29.85 -2.89 6.56
N PRO A 168 29.25 -3.27 7.70
CA PRO A 168 29.55 -4.55 8.33
C PRO A 168 29.17 -5.70 7.39
N GLN A 169 29.95 -6.78 7.40
CA GLN A 169 29.80 -7.87 6.43
C GLN A 169 28.42 -8.53 6.44
N HIS A 170 27.76 -8.58 7.61
CA HIS A 170 26.41 -9.14 7.75
C HIS A 170 25.31 -8.24 7.14
N MET A 171 25.63 -6.98 6.80
CA MET A 171 24.77 -6.04 6.07
C MET A 171 25.16 -5.91 4.59
N GLN A 172 26.01 -6.80 4.09
CA GLN A 172 26.34 -6.90 2.67
C GLN A 172 25.69 -8.14 2.04
N VAL A 173 24.38 -8.30 2.29
CA VAL A 173 23.57 -9.47 1.93
C VAL A 173 22.32 -9.05 1.17
N PRO A 174 21.70 -9.93 0.36
CA PRO A 174 20.46 -9.61 -0.34
C PRO A 174 19.41 -8.98 0.57
N GLY A 175 18.76 -7.91 0.10
CA GLY A 175 17.77 -7.16 0.85
C GLY A 175 18.29 -6.09 1.79
N ALA A 176 19.59 -6.06 2.09
CA ALA A 176 20.15 -5.09 3.03
C ALA A 176 19.97 -3.66 2.52
N PRO A 177 19.61 -2.70 3.40
CA PRO A 177 19.47 -1.31 3.03
C PRO A 177 20.84 -0.61 2.93
N ILE A 178 20.83 0.56 2.31
CA ILE A 178 21.88 1.57 2.49
C ILE A 178 21.24 2.83 3.07
N ILE A 179 22.02 3.61 3.82
CA ILE A 179 21.64 4.94 4.24
C ILE A 179 22.47 5.95 3.50
N THR A 180 21.82 6.98 2.98
CA THR A 180 22.49 7.99 2.17
C THR A 180 22.09 9.40 2.60
N GLU A 181 23.06 10.30 2.55
CA GLU A 181 22.86 11.70 2.86
C GLU A 181 21.97 12.36 1.78
N ARG A 182 21.09 13.25 2.21
CA ARG A 182 20.09 13.93 1.37
C ARG A 182 20.11 15.42 1.66
N GLY A 183 19.80 16.21 0.63
CA GLY A 183 19.51 17.63 0.81
C GLY A 183 18.12 17.85 1.42
N PRO A 184 17.69 19.11 1.55
CA PRO A 184 16.39 19.46 2.16
C PRO A 184 15.18 18.96 1.38
N TYR A 185 15.36 18.50 0.13
CA TYR A 185 14.32 17.93 -0.71
C TYR A 185 14.70 16.51 -1.13
N GLY A 186 13.69 15.65 -1.36
CA GLY A 186 13.91 14.28 -1.83
C GLY A 186 14.38 13.31 -0.73
N THR A 187 13.73 13.36 0.45
CA THR A 187 14.00 12.49 1.61
C THR A 187 13.26 11.15 1.56
N ARG A 188 12.49 10.90 0.50
CA ARG A 188 11.78 9.64 0.26
C ARG A 188 12.74 8.44 0.23
N HIS A 189 12.35 7.35 0.87
CA HIS A 189 13.04 6.06 0.79
C HIS A 189 12.75 5.38 -0.55
N VAL A 190 13.77 4.81 -1.18
CA VAL A 190 13.61 4.26 -2.54
C VAL A 190 13.88 2.77 -2.54
N HIS A 191 12.85 2.00 -2.88
CA HIS A 191 12.93 0.54 -3.00
C HIS A 191 13.90 0.13 -4.14
N HIS A 192 14.62 -0.98 -3.95
CA HIS A 192 15.60 -1.54 -4.89
C HIS A 192 16.82 -0.67 -5.25
N TYR A 193 17.03 0.45 -4.55
CA TYR A 193 18.14 1.37 -4.83
C TYR A 193 19.42 1.07 -4.03
N SER A 194 19.34 0.10 -3.10
CA SER A 194 20.52 -0.54 -2.49
C SER A 194 21.21 -1.48 -3.49
N PRO A 195 22.55 -1.58 -3.50
CA PRO A 195 23.25 -2.55 -4.33
C PRO A 195 22.91 -4.01 -4.02
N TRP A 196 22.27 -4.27 -2.87
CA TRP A 196 21.80 -5.60 -2.50
C TRP A 196 20.30 -5.81 -2.73
N GLY A 197 19.63 -4.89 -3.43
CA GLY A 197 18.21 -5.00 -3.78
C GLY A 197 17.25 -4.52 -2.70
N GLY A 198 17.75 -4.10 -1.53
CA GLY A 198 16.97 -3.42 -0.49
C GLY A 198 16.72 -1.93 -0.76
N TYR A 199 16.36 -1.19 0.30
CA TYR A 199 16.08 0.24 0.21
C TYR A 199 17.33 1.12 0.21
N ASP A 200 17.25 2.24 -0.52
CA ASP A 200 18.07 3.42 -0.28
C ASP A 200 17.30 4.36 0.68
N LEU A 201 17.69 4.32 1.95
CA LEU A 201 17.09 5.09 3.04
C LEU A 201 17.74 6.47 3.14
N SER A 202 16.94 7.48 3.46
CA SER A 202 17.44 8.83 3.74
C SER A 202 18.03 8.87 5.14
N HIS A 203 19.17 9.55 5.32
CA HIS A 203 19.79 9.77 6.63
C HIS A 203 18.87 10.46 7.67
N THR A 204 17.85 11.20 7.21
CA THR A 204 16.83 11.81 8.10
C THR A 204 16.06 10.77 8.92
N ALA A 205 16.10 9.50 8.50
CA ALA A 205 15.57 8.37 9.27
C ALA A 205 16.26 8.16 10.62
N LEU A 206 17.52 8.61 10.74
CA LEU A 206 18.31 8.51 11.97
C LEU A 206 17.98 9.61 12.99
N GLU A 207 17.32 10.67 12.54
CA GLU A 207 16.84 11.76 13.42
C GLU A 207 15.55 11.37 14.14
N ARG A 208 14.81 10.39 13.58
CA ARG A 208 13.58 9.86 14.15
C ARG A 208 13.89 8.73 15.14
N PRO A 209 13.34 8.78 16.37
CA PRO A 209 13.50 7.68 17.32
C PRO A 209 12.81 6.43 16.78
N ALA A 210 13.39 5.26 17.06
CA ALA A 210 12.74 3.98 16.79
C ALA A 210 11.36 3.95 17.46
N ALA A 211 10.34 3.47 16.75
CA ALA A 211 9.06 3.21 17.38
C ALA A 211 9.24 2.14 18.47
N PRO A 212 8.53 2.24 19.60
CA PRO A 212 8.55 1.16 20.59
C PRO A 212 8.17 -0.15 19.91
N GLN A 213 8.98 -1.20 20.11
CA GLN A 213 8.63 -2.52 19.59
C GLN A 213 7.35 -3.00 20.29
N VAL A 214 6.22 -2.85 19.61
CA VAL A 214 4.96 -3.47 20.06
C VAL A 214 4.99 -4.91 19.58
N PRO A 215 4.86 -5.91 20.46
CA PRO A 215 4.72 -7.29 20.02
C PRO A 215 3.37 -7.44 19.32
N SER A 216 3.32 -7.29 18.00
CA SER A 216 2.09 -7.50 17.25
C SER A 216 1.98 -8.97 16.88
N ARG A 217 1.25 -9.70 17.71
CA ARG A 217 0.31 -10.68 17.17
C ARG A 217 -1.02 -9.97 17.14
N ALA A 218 -1.29 -9.22 16.07
CA ALA A 218 -2.59 -8.56 15.95
C ALA A 218 -3.67 -9.65 15.98
N PRO A 219 -4.64 -9.60 16.91
CA PRO A 219 -5.68 -10.61 16.95
C PRO A 219 -6.47 -10.52 15.65
N ARG A 220 -6.46 -11.59 14.86
CA ARG A 220 -7.37 -11.78 13.72
C ARG A 220 -8.79 -11.71 14.26
N ARG A 221 -9.48 -10.59 14.04
CA ARG A 221 -10.87 -10.43 14.45
C ARG A 221 -11.76 -10.89 13.31
N GLU A 222 -12.69 -11.79 13.59
CA GLU A 222 -13.78 -12.10 12.66
C GLU A 222 -14.58 -10.82 12.43
N LEU A 223 -14.69 -10.40 11.17
CA LEU A 223 -15.40 -9.19 10.80
C LEU A 223 -16.90 -9.46 10.74
N PRO A 224 -17.74 -8.53 11.23
CA PRO A 224 -19.17 -8.57 10.95
C PRO A 224 -19.46 -8.33 9.46
N PRO A 225 -20.60 -8.81 8.95
CA PRO A 225 -20.98 -8.63 7.55
C PRO A 225 -21.03 -7.15 7.16
N PHE A 226 -20.61 -6.86 5.93
CA PHE A 226 -20.59 -5.52 5.34
C PHE A 226 -22.01 -4.92 5.29
N VAL A 227 -22.15 -3.69 5.76
CA VAL A 227 -23.36 -2.87 5.57
C VAL A 227 -22.99 -1.73 4.62
N PRO A 228 -23.51 -1.71 3.38
CA PRO A 228 -23.21 -0.63 2.45
C PRO A 228 -23.66 0.72 3.00
N ALA A 229 -22.85 1.76 2.79
CA ALA A 229 -23.34 3.13 2.85
C ALA A 229 -24.47 3.27 1.81
N SER A 230 -25.59 3.86 2.22
CA SER A 230 -26.84 3.91 1.46
C SER A 230 -26.61 4.26 -0.02
N GLN A 231 -27.27 3.51 -0.92
CA GLN A 231 -27.23 3.75 -2.36
C GLN A 231 -27.56 5.21 -2.69
N PRO A 232 -26.85 5.86 -3.63
CA PRO A 232 -27.28 7.15 -4.16
C PRO A 232 -28.56 6.93 -4.96
N GLY A 233 -29.71 7.27 -4.39
CA GLY A 233 -30.99 7.16 -5.11
C GLY A 233 -32.25 7.03 -4.27
N GLN A 234 -32.17 6.89 -2.94
CA GLN A 234 -33.37 6.93 -2.10
C GLN A 234 -33.69 8.38 -1.72
N SER A 235 -34.49 9.03 -2.57
CA SER A 235 -35.24 10.21 -2.16
C SER A 235 -36.07 9.85 -0.92
N SER A 236 -35.85 10.59 0.17
CA SER A 236 -36.68 10.45 1.37
C SER A 236 -38.16 10.64 0.98
N PRO A 237 -39.09 9.80 1.46
CA PRO A 237 -40.50 10.07 1.27
C PRO A 237 -40.84 11.36 2.02
N ALA A 238 -41.28 12.36 1.28
CA ALA A 238 -41.72 13.64 1.83
C ALA A 238 -42.73 13.40 2.96
N GLY A 239 -42.41 13.89 4.14
CA GLY A 239 -43.22 13.77 5.34
C GLY A 239 -44.60 14.40 5.16
N ARG A 240 -45.59 13.56 5.47
CA ARG A 240 -46.92 13.84 6.02
C ARG A 240 -47.30 15.31 6.30
N ALA A 241 -48.39 15.71 5.65
CA ALA A 241 -49.47 16.60 6.09
C ALA A 241 -49.27 17.42 7.37
N LEU A 242 -49.28 18.75 7.22
CA LEU A 242 -49.69 19.67 8.28
C LEU A 242 -51.18 19.99 8.11
N SER A 243 -51.98 19.51 9.06
CA SER A 243 -53.31 20.05 9.34
C SER A 243 -53.15 21.37 10.08
N GLN A 244 -53.74 22.45 9.57
CA GLN A 244 -54.74 23.32 10.22
C GLN A 244 -55.50 24.08 9.14
#